data_AF-A0A9E0BFI1-F1
#
_entry.id   AF-A0A9E0BFI1-F1
#
_cell.length_a   1.000
_cell.length_b   1.000
_cell.length_c   1.000
_cell.angle_alpha   90.00
_cell.angle_beta   90.00
_cell.angle_gamma   90.00
#
_symmetry.space_group_name_H-M   'P 1'
#
loop_
_entity.id
_entity.type
_entity.pdbx_description
1 polymer ?
#
loop_
_entity_poly.entity_id
_entity_poly.type
_entity_poly.pdbx_seq_one_letter_code
_entity_poly.pdbx_strand_id
1 'polypeptide(L)'
;SRGWTLWQIIRTFILVNIGWYFDMADSVSQALCMIRWSIQGFSLSQFNSSLLDLGIEARDYIIIIAGCIIVFIISVLKEKGIAIRESIAAKPLAVRWAAYYALIAVILIFGYIGATQGFIYANF
;
A
#
# COMPACT_ATOMS: atom_id res chain seq x y z
N SER A 1 -26.60 -4.79 12.64
CA SER A 1 -26.91 -3.38 12.35
C SER A 1 -25.75 -2.78 11.56
N ARG A 2 -25.99 -1.81 10.67
CA ARG A 2 -24.91 -1.16 9.88
C ARG A 2 -23.85 -0.49 10.77
N GLY A 3 -24.24 0.02 11.95
CA GLY A 3 -23.32 0.62 12.92
C GLY A 3 -22.34 -0.37 13.57
N TRP A 4 -22.77 -1.60 13.86
CA TRP A 4 -21.87 -2.62 14.40
C TRP A 4 -20.80 -3.05 13.37
N THR A 5 -21.19 -3.19 12.11
CA THR A 5 -20.26 -3.47 11.00
C THR A 5 -19.25 -2.33 10.83
N LEU A 6 -19.70 -1.08 10.89
CA LEU A 6 -18.82 0.08 10.80
C LEU A 6 -17.82 0.13 11.97
N TRP A 7 -18.27 -0.14 13.20
CA TRP A 7 -17.39 -0.25 14.37
C TRP A 7 -16.34 -1.35 14.21
N GLN A 8 -16.73 -2.53 13.71
CA GLN A 8 -15.79 -3.63 13.44
C GLN A 8 -14.73 -3.23 12.40
N ILE A 9 -15.13 -2.52 11.33
CA ILE A 9 -14.21 -2.01 10.31
C ILE A 9 -13.23 -1.00 10.92
N ILE A 10 -13.72 -0.01 11.66
CA ILE A 10 -12.86 1.03 12.27
C ILE A 10 -11.87 0.40 13.27
N ARG A 11 -12.35 -0.49 14.14
CA ARG A 11 -11.51 -1.16 15.14
C ARG A 11 -10.41 -1.98 14.47
N THR A 12 -10.76 -2.78 13.48
CA THR A 12 -9.78 -3.62 12.77
C THR A 12 -8.79 -2.76 11.98
N PHE A 13 -9.26 -1.69 11.35
CA PHE A 13 -8.40 -0.74 10.65
C PHE A 13 -7.35 -0.11 11.58
N ILE A 14 -7.77 0.40 12.75
CA ILE A 14 -6.85 1.02 13.72
C ILE A 14 -5.83 -0.01 14.24
N LEU A 15 -6.29 -1.21 14.60
CA LEU A 15 -5.41 -2.25 15.15
C LEU A 15 -4.37 -2.71 14.13
N VAL A 16 -4.76 -2.91 12.87
CA VAL A 16 -3.82 -3.31 11.80
C VAL A 16 -2.81 -2.20 11.53
N ASN A 17 -3.24 -0.94 11.47
CA ASN A 17 -2.33 0.18 11.26
C ASN A 17 -1.32 0.32 12.40
N ILE A 18 -1.73 0.16 13.65
CA ILE A 18 -0.81 0.17 14.79
C ILE A 18 0.16 -1.01 14.71
N GLY A 19 -0.32 -2.21 14.34
CA GLY A 19 0.53 -3.39 14.15
C GLY A 19 1.67 -3.17 13.15
N TRP A 20 1.39 -2.50 12.03
CA TRP A 20 2.42 -2.19 11.03
C TRP A 20 3.57 -1.33 11.54
N TYR A 21 3.36 -0.47 12.54
CA TYR A 21 4.46 0.27 13.19
C TYR A 21 5.41 -0.67 13.94
N PHE A 22 4.88 -1.72 14.57
CA PHE A 22 5.69 -2.71 15.29
C PHE A 22 6.37 -3.70 14.36
N ASP A 23 5.77 -4.02 13.20
CA ASP A 23 6.37 -4.88 12.18
C ASP A 23 7.54 -4.18 11.45
N MET A 24 7.49 -2.85 11.34
CA MET A 24 8.47 -2.04 10.63
C MET A 24 9.65 -1.60 11.53
N ALA A 25 9.41 -1.44 12.84
CA ALA A 25 10.42 -0.92 13.75
C ALA A 25 11.30 -2.04 14.32
N ASP A 26 12.60 -1.79 14.45
CA ASP A 26 13.56 -2.75 15.01
C ASP A 26 13.38 -2.96 16.52
N SER A 27 12.65 -2.06 17.20
CA SER A 27 12.36 -2.16 18.63
C SER A 27 11.01 -1.54 19.04
N VAL A 28 10.47 -1.99 20.17
CA VAL A 28 9.22 -1.46 20.75
C VAL A 28 9.32 0.03 21.09
N SER A 29 10.49 0.49 21.55
CA SER A 29 10.73 1.90 21.85
C SER A 29 10.67 2.76 20.58
N GLN A 30 11.25 2.28 19.49
CA GLN A 30 11.21 2.95 18.19
C GLN A 30 9.79 2.97 17.61
N ALA A 31 9.04 1.86 17.69
CA ALA A 31 7.64 1.82 17.27
C ALA A 31 6.78 2.86 18.02
N LEU A 32 6.93 2.95 19.34
CA LEU A 32 6.22 3.94 20.16
C LEU A 32 6.66 5.38 19.86
N CYS A 33 7.94 5.58 19.55
CA CYS A 33 8.44 6.87 19.07
C CYS A 33 7.75 7.24 17.76
N MET A 34 7.79 6.37 16.75
CA MET A 34 7.16 6.61 15.44
C MET A 34 5.68 6.94 15.56
N ILE A 35 4.92 6.20 16.39
CA ILE A 35 3.50 6.50 16.65
C ILE A 35 3.31 7.90 17.25
N ARG A 36 4.14 8.32 18.21
CA ARG A 36 4.06 9.66 18.81
C ARG A 36 4.35 10.75 17.79
N TRP A 37 5.36 10.55 16.94
CA TRP A 37 5.71 11.49 15.88
C TRP A 37 4.61 11.61 14.82
N SER A 38 3.93 10.52 14.46
CA SER A 38 2.78 10.57 13.55
C SER A 38 1.60 11.40 14.09
N ILE A 39 1.43 11.46 15.41
CA ILE A 39 0.35 12.23 16.06
C ILE A 39 0.76 13.69 16.27
N GLN A 40 2.00 13.94 16.69
CA GLN A 40 2.48 15.29 17.04
C GLN A 40 3.01 16.09 15.85
N GLY A 41 3.47 15.41 14.80
CA GLY A 41 4.02 16.03 13.59
C GLY A 41 2.96 16.52 12.60
N PHE A 42 1.67 16.45 12.94
CA PHE A 42 0.59 16.83 12.03
C PHE A 42 0.49 18.36 11.89
N SER A 43 1.33 18.94 11.03
CA SER A 43 1.26 20.34 10.64
C SER A 43 0.71 20.46 9.22
N LEU A 44 -0.40 21.17 9.06
CA LEU A 44 -0.96 21.53 7.74
C LEU A 44 0.04 22.29 6.86
N SER A 45 1.05 22.94 7.43
CA SER A 45 2.11 23.60 6.67
C SER A 45 3.04 22.63 5.94
N GLN A 46 3.18 21.38 6.40
CA GLN A 46 4.01 20.36 5.75
C GLN A 46 3.40 19.87 4.43
N PHE A 47 2.10 20.08 4.21
CA PHE A 47 1.42 19.66 2.99
C PHE A 47 1.86 20.47 1.75
N ASN A 48 2.35 21.70 1.94
CA ASN A 48 2.74 22.58 0.82
C ASN A 48 4.22 22.49 0.42
N SER A 49 5.12 22.23 1.37
CA SER A 49 6.57 22.23 1.11
C SER A 49 7.24 20.89 1.43
N SER A 50 6.74 20.15 2.42
CA SER A 50 7.42 18.96 2.94
C SER A 50 7.17 17.72 2.09
N LEU A 51 6.10 17.69 1.27
CA LEU A 51 5.84 16.55 0.39
C LEU A 51 6.99 16.36 -0.61
N LEU A 52 7.50 17.42 -1.23
CA LEU A 52 8.62 17.30 -2.18
C LEU A 52 9.99 17.08 -1.48
N ASP A 53 10.09 17.35 -0.18
CA ASP A 53 11.29 17.18 0.65
C ASP A 53 11.40 15.76 1.27
N LEU A 54 10.44 14.87 1.02
CA LEU A 54 10.44 13.49 1.53
C LEU A 54 11.51 12.58 0.87
N GLY A 55 12.36 13.13 -0.01
CA GLY A 55 13.35 12.36 -0.77
C GLY A 55 12.74 11.46 -1.85
N ILE A 56 11.45 11.66 -2.16
CA ILE A 56 10.70 10.96 -3.19
C ILE A 56 10.78 11.80 -4.47
N GLU A 57 11.23 11.20 -5.58
CA GLU A 57 11.31 11.93 -6.85
C GLU A 57 9.88 12.31 -7.29
N ALA A 58 9.70 13.46 -7.94
CA ALA A 58 8.39 13.86 -8.49
C ALA A 58 7.74 12.76 -9.35
N ARG A 59 8.57 11.89 -9.95
CA ARG A 59 8.16 10.73 -10.75
C ARG A 59 7.54 9.61 -9.90
N ASP A 60 8.03 9.38 -8.69
CA ASP A 60 7.52 8.37 -7.77
C ASP A 60 6.13 8.76 -7.23
N TYR A 61 5.88 10.06 -7.05
CA TYR A 61 4.54 10.56 -6.74
C TYR A 61 3.52 10.20 -7.81
N ILE A 62 3.90 10.28 -9.10
CA ILE A 62 3.03 9.89 -10.21
C ILE A 62 2.72 8.39 -10.14
N ILE A 63 3.72 7.56 -9.83
CA ILE A 63 3.55 6.10 -9.69
C ILE A 63 2.59 5.78 -8.53
N ILE A 64 2.75 6.45 -7.38
CA ILE A 64 1.87 6.28 -6.21
C ILE A 64 0.43 6.67 -6.56
N ILE A 65 0.22 7.85 -7.17
CA ILE A 65 -1.10 8.33 -7.56
C ILE A 65 -1.75 7.37 -8.56
N ALA A 66 -1.00 6.92 -9.57
CA ALA A 66 -1.49 5.94 -10.55
C ALA A 66 -1.87 4.61 -9.88
N GLY A 67 -1.04 4.11 -8.96
CA GLY A 67 -1.33 2.91 -8.17
C GLY A 67 -2.60 3.03 -7.35
N CYS A 68 -2.79 4.17 -6.66
CA CYS A 68 -4.00 4.47 -5.90
C CYS A 68 -5.25 4.47 -6.79
N ILE A 69 -5.19 5.09 -7.98
CA ILE A 69 -6.29 5.11 -8.94
C ILE A 69 -6.63 3.69 -9.41
N ILE A 70 -5.61 2.87 -9.73
CA ILE A 70 -5.81 1.48 -10.15
C ILE A 70 -6.50 0.67 -9.04
N VAL A 71 -6.00 0.75 -7.80
CA VAL A 71 -6.58 0.04 -6.65
C VAL A 71 -8.01 0.52 -6.39
N PHE A 72 -8.27 1.81 -6.52
CA PHE A 72 -9.61 2.37 -6.38
C PHE A 72 -10.58 1.83 -7.44
N ILE A 73 -10.19 1.84 -8.71
CA ILE A 73 -11.00 1.26 -9.81
C ILE A 73 -11.28 -0.22 -9.54
N ILE A 74 -10.25 -1.00 -9.18
CA ILE A 74 -10.38 -2.41 -8.82
C ILE A 74 -11.37 -2.61 -7.67
N SER A 75 -11.31 -1.73 -6.66
CA SER A 75 -12.17 -1.79 -5.47
C SER A 75 -13.63 -1.52 -5.85
N VAL A 76 -13.89 -0.50 -6.67
CA VAL A 76 -15.23 -0.18 -7.20
C VAL A 76 -15.76 -1.33 -8.06
N LEU A 77 -14.94 -1.94 -8.92
CA LEU A 77 -15.34 -3.09 -9.74
C LEU A 77 -15.69 -4.31 -8.87
N LYS A 78 -14.92 -4.58 -7.81
CA LYS A 78 -15.21 -5.66 -6.85
C LYS A 78 -16.50 -5.40 -6.09
N GLU A 79 -16.74 -4.16 -5.65
CA GLU A 79 -17.96 -3.79 -4.92
C GLU A 79 -19.22 -3.93 -5.79
N LYS A 80 -19.08 -3.73 -7.11
CA LYS A 80 -20.13 -4.03 -8.12
C LYS A 80 -20.33 -5.52 -8.40
N GLY A 81 -19.66 -6.41 -7.67
CA GLY A 81 -19.80 -7.87 -7.81
C GLY A 81 -19.05 -8.46 -9.00
N ILE A 82 -18.15 -7.70 -9.65
CA ILE A 82 -17.35 -8.21 -10.76
C ILE A 82 -16.21 -9.05 -10.18
N ALA A 83 -16.27 -10.37 -10.38
CA ALA A 83 -15.19 -11.27 -10.04
C ALA A 83 -14.03 -11.06 -11.03
N ILE A 84 -13.11 -10.15 -10.71
CA ILE A 84 -11.96 -9.78 -11.56
C ILE A 84 -11.16 -11.01 -12.00
N ARG A 85 -11.00 -11.99 -11.11
CA ARG A 85 -10.31 -13.25 -11.43
C ARG A 85 -11.02 -14.04 -12.52
N GLU A 86 -12.35 -14.10 -12.48
CA GLU A 86 -13.16 -14.80 -13.47
C GLU A 86 -13.22 -14.03 -14.78
N SER A 87 -13.27 -12.70 -14.72
CA SER A 87 -13.21 -11.84 -15.92
C SER A 87 -11.88 -11.96 -16.66
N ILE A 88 -10.76 -12.15 -15.96
CA ILE A 88 -9.44 -12.41 -16.57
C ILE A 88 -9.35 -13.86 -17.07
N ALA A 89 -9.93 -14.82 -16.35
CA ALA A 89 -9.94 -16.23 -16.74
C ALA A 89 -10.83 -16.51 -17.98
N ALA A 90 -11.89 -15.72 -18.18
CA ALA A 90 -12.78 -15.81 -19.34
C ALA A 90 -12.20 -15.20 -20.62
N LYS A 91 -11.06 -14.49 -20.54
CA LYS A 91 -10.38 -13.91 -21.71
C LYS A 91 -9.49 -14.94 -22.42
N PRO A 92 -9.22 -14.76 -23.72
CA PRO A 92 -8.39 -15.69 -24.49
C PRO A 92 -7.01 -15.86 -23.86
N LEU A 93 -6.44 -17.06 -24.03
CA LEU A 93 -5.22 -17.51 -23.37
C LEU A 93 -4.08 -16.48 -23.47
N ALA A 94 -3.89 -15.89 -24.66
CA ALA A 94 -2.88 -14.85 -24.90
C ALA A 94 -3.04 -13.61 -24.00
N VAL A 95 -4.28 -13.13 -23.80
CA VAL A 95 -4.54 -11.94 -22.97
C VAL A 95 -4.29 -12.24 -21.50
N ARG A 96 -4.63 -13.46 -21.04
CA ARG A 96 -4.36 -13.90 -19.66
C ARG A 96 -2.86 -13.93 -19.36
N TRP A 97 -2.07 -14.54 -20.25
CA TRP A 97 -0.61 -14.59 -20.08
C TRP A 97 0.04 -13.21 -20.23
N ALA A 98 -0.41 -12.41 -21.19
CA ALA A 98 0.07 -11.03 -21.33
C ALA A 98 -0.16 -10.21 -20.06
N ALA A 99 -1.32 -10.37 -19.41
CA ALA A 99 -1.61 -9.70 -18.14
C ALA A 99 -0.65 -10.15 -17.01
N TYR A 100 -0.35 -11.45 -16.91
CA TYR A 100 0.60 -11.95 -15.92
C TYR A 100 2.02 -11.46 -16.18
N TYR A 101 2.49 -11.50 -17.42
CA TYR A 101 3.81 -10.99 -17.78
C TYR A 101 3.93 -9.48 -17.59
N ALA A 102 2.87 -8.71 -17.90
CA ALA A 102 2.84 -7.29 -17.63
C ALA A 102 2.94 -6.99 -16.12
N LEU A 103 2.26 -7.76 -15.28
CA LEU A 103 2.34 -7.60 -13.83
C LEU A 103 3.75 -7.90 -13.29
N ILE A 104 4.38 -8.97 -13.77
CA ILE A 104 5.78 -9.29 -13.45
C ILE A 104 6.71 -8.15 -13.89
N ALA A 105 6.55 -7.65 -15.11
CA ALA A 105 7.38 -6.57 -15.64
C ALA A 105 7.22 -5.28 -14.83
N VAL A 106 6.00 -4.92 -14.41
CA VAL A 106 5.76 -3.75 -13.55
C VAL A 106 6.50 -3.90 -12.21
N ILE A 107 6.46 -5.08 -11.59
CA ILE A 107 7.19 -5.34 -10.34
C ILE A 107 8.71 -5.27 -10.56
N LEU A 108 9.22 -5.73 -11.69
CA LEU A 108 10.67 -5.68 -11.97
C LEU A 108 11.17 -4.26 -12.29
N ILE A 109 10.37 -3.47 -13.01
CA ILE A 109 10.75 -2.12 -13.46
C ILE A 109 10.58 -1.10 -12.35
N PHE A 110 9.48 -1.19 -11.59
CA PHE A 110 9.12 -0.22 -10.55
C PHE A 110 9.28 -0.75 -9.12
N GLY A 111 9.64 -2.02 -8.96
CA GLY A 111 9.93 -2.59 -7.66
C GLY A 111 11.21 -2.01 -7.11
N TYR A 112 11.10 -1.26 -6.02
CA TYR A 112 12.25 -0.81 -5.26
C TYR A 112 12.90 -1.99 -4.55
N ILE A 113 13.95 -2.56 -5.16
CA ILE A 113 14.85 -3.51 -4.50
C ILE A 113 15.86 -2.66 -3.74
N GLY A 114 15.45 -2.17 -2.57
CA GLY A 114 16.36 -1.46 -1.67
C GLY A 114 17.60 -2.31 -1.44
N ALA A 115 18.77 -1.80 -1.84
CA ALA A 115 20.02 -2.42 -1.50
C ALA A 115 20.07 -2.61 0.03
N THR A 116 20.41 -3.82 0.47
CA THR A 116 20.74 -4.17 1.87
C THR A 116 19.61 -4.16 2.92
N GLN A 117 18.55 -4.91 2.69
CA GLN A 117 17.92 -5.68 3.77
C GLN A 117 17.65 -7.07 3.18
N GLY A 118 18.30 -8.10 3.72
CA GLY A 118 17.96 -9.48 3.36
C GLY A 118 16.46 -9.70 3.55
N PHE A 119 15.90 -10.72 2.90
CA PHE A 119 14.52 -11.10 3.17
C PHE A 119 14.29 -11.14 4.69
N ILE A 120 13.16 -10.63 5.19
CA ILE A 120 12.89 -10.49 6.63
C ILE A 120 13.10 -11.82 7.40
N TYR A 121 12.90 -12.95 6.74
CA TYR A 121 13.15 -14.30 7.27
C TYR A 121 14.62 -14.73 7.35
N ALA A 122 15.53 -14.04 6.68
CA ALA A 122 16.99 -14.27 6.70
C ALA A 122 17.72 -13.41 7.74
N ASN A 123 17.00 -12.55 8.48
CA ASN A 123 17.54 -11.69 9.55
C ASN A 123 17.37 -12.32 10.96
N PHE A 124 17.09 -13.63 11.04
CA PHE A 124 17.03 -14.40 12.29
C PHE A 124 18.22 -15.35 12.42
#